data_AF-A0A150PLD9-F1
#
_entry.id   AF-A0A150PLD9-F1
#
_cell.length_a   1.000
_cell.length_b   1.000
_cell.length_c   1.000
_cell.angle_alpha   90.00
_cell.angle_beta   90.00
_cell.angle_gamma   90.00
#
_symmetry.space_group_name_H-M   'P 1'
#
loop_
_entity.id
_entity.type
_entity.pdbx_description
1 polymer ?
#
loop_
_entity_poly.entity_id
_entity_poly.type
_entity_poly.pdbx_seq_one_letter_code
_entity_poly.pdbx_strand_id
1 'polypeptide(L)'
;MTTHYRRPDVRQEEDLLPWRRILAVAFAVVVIFFILGVWSWVLLRGREAELRPAGRSLARAREGFEPRGVVAGVDQRVFQRETVGEEGFGKMLNRRKREELGRFGWADRGRGIVQIPIEDAMNLVVEESR
;
A
#
# COMPACT_ATOMS: atom_id res chain seq x y z
N MET A 1 -53.03 35.67 -5.76
CA MET A 1 -53.41 35.73 -4.33
C MET A 1 -53.79 34.33 -3.88
N THR A 2 -52.90 33.61 -3.21
CA THR A 2 -53.18 32.26 -2.68
C THR A 2 -53.76 32.42 -1.27
N THR A 3 -55.06 32.23 -1.14
CA THR A 3 -55.80 32.25 0.12
C THR A 3 -55.42 31.03 0.95
N HIS A 4 -54.72 31.23 2.06
CA HIS A 4 -54.48 30.18 3.06
C HIS A 4 -55.81 29.79 3.71
N TYR A 5 -56.37 28.64 3.32
CA TYR A 5 -57.53 28.05 3.98
C TYR A 5 -57.10 27.48 5.33
N ARG A 6 -57.36 28.21 6.42
CA ARG A 6 -57.08 27.78 7.80
C ARG A 6 -58.36 27.13 8.34
N ARG A 7 -58.37 25.80 8.40
CA ARG A 7 -59.46 25.03 9.03
C ARG A 7 -59.53 25.35 10.53
N PRO A 8 -60.63 25.94 11.04
CA PRO A 8 -60.74 26.37 12.44
C PRO A 8 -60.92 25.20 13.43
N ASP A 9 -61.21 24.01 12.90
CA ASP A 9 -61.43 22.75 13.61
C ASP A 9 -60.15 21.93 13.86
N VAL A 10 -59.03 22.31 13.23
CA VAL A 10 -57.76 21.59 13.38
C VAL A 10 -56.89 22.32 14.41
N ARG A 11 -56.81 21.75 15.62
CA ARG A 11 -55.80 22.12 16.62
C ARG A 11 -54.67 21.09 16.56
N GLN A 12 -53.46 21.55 16.29
CA GLN A 12 -52.27 20.72 16.41
C GLN A 12 -52.05 20.46 17.91
N GLU A 13 -52.07 19.19 18.31
CA GLU A 13 -51.73 18.82 19.69
C GLU A 13 -50.26 19.16 19.96
N GLU A 14 -49.96 19.52 21.20
CA GLU A 14 -48.58 19.77 21.61
C GLU A 14 -47.77 18.48 21.44
N ASP A 15 -46.78 18.52 20.56
CA ASP A 15 -45.87 17.38 20.34
C ASP A 15 -44.91 17.26 21.53
N LEU A 16 -45.29 16.42 22.49
CA LEU A 16 -44.50 16.13 23.67
C LEU A 16 -43.45 15.06 23.35
N LEU A 17 -42.34 15.48 22.72
CA LEU A 17 -41.21 14.58 22.51
C LEU A 17 -40.59 14.15 23.85
N PRO A 18 -40.39 12.84 24.09
CA PRO A 18 -39.76 12.35 25.31
C PRO A 18 -38.24 12.54 25.27
N TRP A 19 -37.78 13.80 25.31
CA TRP A 19 -36.38 14.22 25.14
C TRP A 19 -35.40 13.47 26.03
N ARG A 20 -35.80 13.19 27.29
CA ARG A 20 -34.98 12.40 28.23
C ARG A 20 -34.71 10.98 27.74
N ARG A 21 -35.69 10.33 27.11
CA ARG A 21 -35.54 8.98 26.55
C ARG A 21 -34.66 9.01 25.30
N ILE A 22 -34.86 10.01 24.44
CA ILE A 22 -34.05 10.20 23.23
C ILE A 22 -32.57 10.40 23.62
N LEU A 23 -32.30 11.28 24.58
CA LEU A 23 -30.96 11.49 25.11
C LEU A 23 -30.36 10.24 25.76
N ALA A 24 -31.16 9.48 26.53
CA ALA A 24 -30.70 8.24 27.15
C ALA A 24 -30.28 7.20 26.09
N VAL A 25 -31.06 7.07 25.01
CA VAL A 25 -30.74 6.17 23.90
C VAL A 25 -29.48 6.64 23.16
N ALA A 26 -29.38 7.94 22.84
CA ALA A 26 -28.20 8.50 22.19
C ALA A 26 -26.94 8.28 23.03
N PHE A 27 -27.03 8.51 24.34
CA PHE A 27 -25.93 8.26 25.27
C PHE A 27 -25.55 6.78 25.34
N ALA A 28 -26.54 5.87 25.41
CA ALA A 28 -26.28 4.43 25.41
C ALA A 28 -25.53 3.96 24.15
N VAL A 29 -25.88 4.49 22.98
CA VAL A 29 -25.16 4.19 21.72
C VAL A 29 -23.70 4.63 21.80
N VAL A 30 -23.43 5.83 22.31
CA VAL A 30 -22.05 6.34 22.49
C VAL A 30 -21.25 5.46 23.46
N VAL A 31 -21.87 5.06 24.58
CA VAL A 31 -21.24 4.17 25.56
C VAL A 31 -20.91 2.81 24.96
N ILE A 32 -21.85 2.19 24.24
CA ILE A 32 -21.63 0.90 23.57
C ILE A 32 -20.48 1.01 22.56
N PHE A 33 -20.49 2.06 21.73
CA PHE A 33 -19.42 2.30 20.76
C PHE A 33 -18.05 2.42 21.43
N PHE A 34 -17.98 3.18 22.54
CA PHE A 34 -16.75 3.33 23.30
C PHE A 34 -16.26 2.01 23.89
N ILE A 35 -17.15 1.22 24.50
CA ILE A 35 -16.82 -0.10 25.06
C ILE A 35 -16.27 -1.01 23.96
N LEU A 36 -16.93 -1.09 22.81
CA LEU A 36 -16.49 -1.93 21.70
C LEU A 36 -15.16 -1.46 21.11
N GLY A 37 -14.95 -0.14 21.00
CA GLY A 37 -13.69 0.44 20.56
C GLY A 37 -12.54 0.09 21.49
N VAL A 38 -12.73 0.26 22.80
CA VAL A 38 -11.75 -0.12 23.82
C VAL A 38 -11.48 -1.63 23.79
N TRP A 39 -12.52 -2.46 23.70
CA TRP A 39 -12.38 -3.90 23.59
C TRP A 39 -11.56 -4.29 22.36
N SER A 40 -11.92 -3.77 21.19
CA SER A 40 -11.20 -4.02 19.94
C SER A 40 -9.74 -3.61 20.07
N TRP A 41 -9.45 -2.47 20.70
CA TRP A 41 -8.09 -2.01 20.92
C TRP A 41 -7.29 -2.93 21.85
N VAL A 42 -7.88 -3.40 22.95
CA VAL A 42 -7.25 -4.37 23.86
C VAL A 42 -6.95 -5.68 23.14
N LEU A 43 -7.91 -6.19 22.36
CA LEU A 43 -7.75 -7.41 21.57
C LEU A 43 -6.59 -7.28 20.57
N LEU A 44 -6.55 -6.15 19.84
CA LEU A 44 -5.49 -5.88 18.87
C LEU A 44 -4.12 -5.77 19.54
N ARG A 45 -4.02 -5.08 20.68
CA ARG A 45 -2.76 -5.00 21.43
C ARG A 45 -2.28 -6.37 21.91
N GLY A 46 -3.18 -7.24 22.37
CA GLY A 46 -2.82 -8.60 22.77
C GLY A 46 -2.25 -9.42 21.61
N ARG A 47 -2.90 -9.37 20.45
CA ARG A 47 -2.45 -10.08 19.23
C ARG A 47 -1.18 -9.49 18.65
N GLU A 48 -1.02 -8.16 18.67
CA GLU A 48 0.21 -7.50 18.23
C GLU A 48 1.40 -7.86 19.13
N ALA A 49 1.19 -8.04 20.43
CA ALA A 49 2.24 -8.49 21.35
C ALA A 49 2.70 -9.92 21.05
N GLU A 50 1.77 -10.81 20.70
CA GLU A 50 2.06 -12.19 20.34
C GLU A 50 2.78 -12.31 18.98
N LEU A 51 2.39 -11.48 18.01
CA LEU A 51 2.98 -11.48 16.66
C LEU A 51 4.29 -10.68 16.55
N ARG A 52 4.65 -9.88 17.57
CA ARG A 52 5.93 -9.16 17.65
C ARG A 52 6.79 -9.70 18.81
N PRO A 53 7.56 -10.78 18.61
CA PRO A 53 8.52 -11.26 19.60
C PRO A 53 9.66 -10.26 19.89
N ALA A 54 9.78 -9.17 19.15
CA ALA A 54 10.64 -8.04 19.48
C ALA A 54 9.77 -6.80 19.69
N GLY A 55 9.61 -6.38 20.95
CA GLY A 55 8.95 -5.14 21.37
C GLY A 55 9.65 -3.88 20.85
N ARG A 56 9.67 -3.69 19.52
CA ARG A 56 10.11 -2.45 18.89
C ARG A 56 8.95 -1.46 18.97
N SER A 57 9.01 -0.62 20.00
CA SER A 57 8.21 0.59 20.09
C SER A 57 8.40 1.41 18.80
N LEU A 58 7.33 2.09 18.36
CA LEU A 58 7.38 3.04 17.24
C LEU A 58 8.46 4.12 17.43
N ALA A 59 8.91 4.35 18.67
CA ALA A 59 10.02 5.26 18.97
C ALA A 59 11.33 4.84 18.28
N ARG A 60 11.64 3.54 18.19
CA ARG A 60 12.84 3.05 17.48
C ARG A 60 12.68 3.05 15.96
N ALA A 61 11.48 3.26 15.42
CA ALA A 61 11.30 3.45 13.98
C ALA A 61 11.83 4.83 13.50
N ARG A 62 12.05 5.77 14.43
CA ARG A 62 12.58 7.11 14.15
C ARG A 62 14.10 7.20 14.23
N GLU A 63 14.73 6.27 14.95
CA GLU A 63 16.17 6.20 15.17
C GLU A 63 16.76 5.04 14.37
N GLY A 64 17.24 5.32 13.16
CA GLY A 64 18.00 4.37 12.36
C GLY A 64 17.13 3.29 11.72
N PHE A 65 16.84 3.47 10.44
CA PHE A 65 16.29 2.43 9.58
C PHE A 65 17.36 1.34 9.36
N GLU A 66 17.59 0.51 10.36
CA GLU A 66 18.37 -0.72 10.21
C GLU A 66 17.70 -1.57 9.11
N PRO A 67 18.44 -1.98 8.06
CA PRO A 67 17.88 -2.56 6.85
C PRO A 67 17.21 -3.89 7.18
N ARG A 68 15.87 -3.90 7.16
CA ARG A 68 15.07 -5.12 7.31
C ARG A 68 15.25 -5.98 6.06
N GLY A 69 16.08 -7.02 6.18
CA GLY A 69 16.46 -7.87 5.05
C GLY A 69 15.32 -8.71 4.46
N VAL A 70 14.29 -9.04 5.23
CA VAL A 70 13.14 -9.82 4.73
C VAL A 70 11.91 -9.46 5.56
N VAL A 71 10.86 -8.94 4.92
CA VAL A 71 9.53 -8.80 5.54
C VAL A 71 8.53 -9.55 4.66
N ALA A 72 7.84 -10.53 5.25
CA ALA A 72 6.84 -11.37 4.57
C ALA A 72 7.36 -12.16 3.34
N GLY A 73 8.62 -12.63 3.38
CA GLY A 73 9.19 -13.45 2.30
C GLY A 73 9.49 -12.70 1.00
N VAL A 74 9.28 -11.38 0.98
CA VAL A 74 9.59 -10.51 -0.15
C VAL A 74 10.81 -9.67 0.18
N ASP A 75 11.83 -9.75 -0.67
CA ASP A 75 13.00 -8.88 -0.58
C ASP A 75 12.62 -7.45 -1.01
N GLN A 76 12.51 -6.56 -0.02
CA GLN A 76 12.13 -5.15 -0.23
C GLN A 76 13.33 -4.27 -0.59
N ARG A 77 14.56 -4.82 -0.65
CA ARG A 77 15.78 -4.06 -0.98
C ARG A 77 15.76 -3.50 -2.40
N VAL A 78 15.02 -4.14 -3.32
CA VAL A 78 14.93 -3.72 -4.72
C VAL A 78 14.16 -2.41 -4.89
N PHE A 79 13.22 -2.11 -3.98
CA PHE A 79 12.31 -0.97 -4.09
C PHE A 79 12.68 0.22 -3.18
N GLN A 80 13.73 0.09 -2.37
CA GLN A 80 14.17 1.17 -1.49
C GLN A 80 14.85 2.27 -2.32
N ARG A 81 14.13 3.38 -2.50
CA ARG A 81 14.53 4.52 -3.32
C ARG A 81 15.12 5.63 -2.45
N GLU A 82 16.39 5.97 -2.72
CA GLU A 82 16.99 7.32 -2.65
C GLU A 82 16.91 8.15 -1.36
N THR A 83 16.88 7.57 -0.15
CA THR A 83 17.08 8.40 1.06
C THR A 83 18.55 8.59 1.47
N VAL A 84 19.48 7.82 0.89
CA VAL A 84 20.92 7.91 1.16
C VAL A 84 21.60 7.85 -0.20
N GLY A 85 22.47 8.79 -0.54
CA GLY A 85 22.99 9.08 -1.89
C GLY A 85 23.81 7.99 -2.58
N GLU A 86 23.60 6.72 -2.24
CA GLU A 86 24.13 5.56 -2.92
C GLU A 86 23.24 5.21 -4.12
N GLU A 87 23.85 4.90 -5.27
CA GLU A 87 23.12 4.44 -6.45
C GLU A 87 22.31 3.18 -6.10
N GLY A 88 21.00 3.36 -5.90
CA GLY A 88 20.11 2.26 -5.50
C GLY A 88 20.26 1.04 -6.41
N PHE A 89 20.25 -0.15 -5.81
CA PHE A 89 20.50 -1.44 -6.47
C PHE A 89 19.68 -1.63 -7.76
N GLY A 90 18.45 -1.09 -7.80
CA GLY A 90 17.60 -1.06 -9.00
C GLY A 90 18.19 -0.27 -10.17
N LYS A 91 18.87 0.87 -9.93
CA LYS A 91 19.57 1.64 -10.98
C LYS A 91 20.78 0.87 -11.52
N MET A 92 21.56 0.21 -10.65
CA MET A 92 22.67 -0.65 -11.09
C MET A 92 22.18 -1.81 -11.96
N LEU A 93 21.09 -2.47 -11.57
CA LEU A 93 20.52 -3.57 -12.34
C LEU A 93 20.00 -3.10 -13.71
N ASN A 94 19.37 -1.92 -13.74
CA ASN A 94 18.85 -1.34 -14.98
C ASN A 94 19.98 -0.86 -15.91
N ARG A 95 21.10 -0.37 -15.33
CA ARG A 95 22.33 -0.03 -16.06
C ARG A 95 22.92 -1.27 -16.72
N ARG A 96 23.10 -2.37 -15.97
CA ARG A 96 23.56 -3.65 -16.54
C ARG A 96 22.63 -4.16 -17.63
N LYS A 97 21.32 -4.14 -17.42
CA LYS A 97 20.35 -4.54 -18.46
C LYS A 97 20.46 -3.69 -19.73
N ARG A 98 20.68 -2.38 -19.62
CA ARG A 98 20.88 -1.52 -20.79
C ARG A 98 22.20 -1.77 -21.48
N GLU A 99 23.27 -2.05 -20.73
CA GLU A 99 24.56 -2.46 -21.29
C GLU A 99 24.41 -3.80 -22.04
N GLU A 100 23.71 -4.76 -21.46
CA GLU A 100 23.43 -6.05 -22.10
C GLU A 100 22.60 -5.89 -23.38
N LEU A 101 21.53 -5.09 -23.34
CA LEU A 101 20.69 -4.82 -24.50
C LEU A 101 21.41 -4.00 -25.58
N GLY A 102 22.32 -3.11 -25.18
CA GLY A 102 23.13 -2.30 -26.10
C GLY A 102 24.17 -3.11 -26.89
N ARG A 103 24.49 -4.33 -26.46
CA ARG A 103 25.35 -5.25 -27.21
C ARG A 103 24.65 -5.81 -28.45
N PHE A 104 23.33 -5.94 -28.41
CA PHE A 104 22.55 -6.45 -29.54
C PHE A 104 22.07 -5.29 -30.41
N GLY A 105 22.32 -5.37 -31.72
CA GLY A 105 21.87 -4.34 -32.66
C GLY A 105 20.45 -4.60 -33.16
N TRP A 106 19.91 -3.65 -33.93
CA TRP A 106 18.57 -3.76 -34.52
C TRP A 106 18.54 -4.86 -35.59
N ALA A 107 17.51 -5.70 -35.56
CA ALA A 107 17.25 -6.69 -36.60
C ALA A 107 16.36 -6.09 -37.71
N ASP A 108 16.88 -6.00 -38.94
CA ASP A 108 16.07 -5.63 -40.10
C ASP A 108 15.51 -6.90 -40.75
N ARG A 109 14.25 -7.18 -40.43
CA ARG A 109 13.53 -8.37 -40.91
C ARG A 109 13.21 -8.32 -42.41
N GLY A 110 13.19 -7.13 -43.02
CA GLY A 110 12.94 -6.97 -44.46
C GLY A 110 14.16 -7.30 -45.32
N ARG A 111 15.37 -7.13 -44.75
CA ARG A 111 16.65 -7.45 -45.42
C ARG A 111 17.32 -8.73 -44.91
N GLY A 112 16.78 -9.35 -43.87
CA GLY A 112 17.33 -10.57 -43.27
C GLY A 112 18.65 -10.34 -42.52
N ILE A 113 18.90 -9.12 -42.06
CA ILE A 113 20.17 -8.74 -41.39
C ILE A 113 19.93 -8.63 -39.88
N VAL A 114 20.73 -9.37 -39.10
CA VAL A 114 20.75 -9.31 -37.64
C VAL A 114 22.16 -8.93 -37.19
N GLN A 115 22.27 -7.94 -36.31
CA GLN A 115 23.54 -7.52 -35.74
C GLN A 115 23.74 -8.16 -34.36
N ILE A 116 24.68 -9.08 -34.29
CA ILE A 116 25.10 -9.82 -33.08
C ILE A 116 26.55 -9.42 -32.74
N PRO A 117 26.94 -9.42 -31.45
CA PRO A 117 28.35 -9.29 -31.06
C PRO A 117 29.23 -10.34 -31.74
N ILE A 118 30.46 -9.97 -32.07
CA ILE A 118 31.37 -10.82 -32.84
C ILE A 118 31.75 -12.09 -32.06
N GLU A 119 31.83 -11.98 -30.74
CA GLU A 119 32.13 -13.07 -29.82
C GLU A 119 31.04 -14.15 -29.87
N ASP A 120 29.77 -13.74 -29.90
CA ASP A 120 28.62 -14.65 -29.98
C ASP A 120 28.50 -15.25 -31.39
N ALA A 121 28.83 -14.47 -32.43
CA ALA A 121 28.86 -14.96 -33.81
C ALA A 121 29.91 -16.06 -34.01
N MET A 122 31.10 -15.94 -33.40
CA MET A 122 32.11 -16.99 -33.45
C MET A 122 31.63 -18.29 -32.79
N ASN A 123 30.93 -18.20 -31.66
CA ASN A 123 30.39 -19.37 -30.97
C ASN A 123 29.34 -20.10 -31.82
N LEU A 124 28.44 -19.35 -32.49
CA LEU A 124 27.43 -19.92 -33.37
C LEU A 124 28.05 -20.67 -34.57
N VAL A 125 29.11 -20.13 -35.17
CA VAL A 125 29.81 -20.78 -36.29
C VAL A 125 30.50 -22.08 -35.85
N VAL A 126 31.04 -22.10 -34.63
CA VAL A 126 31.68 -23.30 -34.06
C VAL A 126 30.65 -24.38 -33.71
N GLU A 127 29.45 -24.00 -33.27
CA GLU A 127 28.36 -24.96 -33.02
C GLU A 127 27.76 -25.52 -34.32
N GLU A 128 27.63 -24.71 -35.38
CA GLU A 128 27.09 -25.16 -36.68
C GLU A 128 28.07 -26.06 -37.45
N SER A 129 29.37 -25.94 -37.18
CA SER A 129 30.42 -26.74 -37.84
C SER A 129 30.69 -28.10 -37.17
N ARG A 130 29.83 -28.51 -36.21
CA ARG A 130 29.93 -29.76 -35.46
C ARG A 130 28.82 -30.74 -35.85
#